data_AF-A0A2T1DQ41-F1
#
_entry.id   AF-A0A2T1DQ41-F1
#
_cell.length_a   1.000
_cell.length_b   1.000
_cell.length_c   1.000
_cell.angle_alpha   90.00
_cell.angle_beta   90.00
_cell.angle_gamma   90.00
#
_symmetry.space_group_name_H-M   'P 1'
#
loop_
_entity.id
_entity.type
_entity.pdbx_description
1 polymer ?
#
loop_
_entity_poly.entity_id
_entity_poly.type
_entity_poly.pdbx_seq_one_letter_code
_entity_poly.pdbx_strand_id
1 'polypeptide(L)' 'MEPILILAALIVSFLVFTFLLRVAKSAISTAITIAIVVLLLQLVFGIGPRELWEQIVGLWQGIFQNLR' A
#
# COMPACT_ATOMS: atom_id res chain seq x y z
N MET A 1 -22.62 17.88 -27.61
CA MET A 1 -22.04 17.72 -26.25
C MET A 1 -22.99 18.39 -25.28
N GLU A 2 -23.66 17.65 -24.41
CA GLU A 2 -24.56 18.26 -23.41
C GLU A 2 -23.71 18.95 -22.32
N PRO A 3 -23.93 20.25 -22.05
CA PRO A 3 -23.11 21.01 -21.08
C PRO A 3 -23.14 20.40 -19.66
N ILE A 4 -24.20 19.67 -19.33
CA ILE A 4 -24.36 18.93 -18.07
C ILE A 4 -23.33 17.81 -17.94
N LEU A 5 -23.04 17.08 -19.02
CA LEU A 5 -22.05 16.00 -19.04
C LEU A 5 -20.63 16.54 -18.80
N ILE A 6 -20.30 17.71 -19.36
CA ILE A 6 -19.00 18.36 -19.15
C ILE A 6 -18.84 18.76 -17.69
N LEU A 7 -19.89 19.35 -17.09
CA LEU A 7 -19.86 19.78 -15.69
C LEU A 7 -19.74 18.58 -14.74
N ALA A 8 -20.50 17.51 -14.99
CA ALA A 8 -20.42 16.28 -14.21
C ALA A 8 -19.03 15.63 -14.31
N ALA A 9 -18.46 15.53 -15.52
CA ALA A 9 -17.12 15.00 -15.73
C ALA A 9 -16.04 15.83 -15.02
N LEU A 10 -16.17 17.16 -15.01
CA LEU A 10 -15.23 18.05 -14.31
C LEU A 10 -15.26 17.81 -12.79
N ILE A 11 -16.45 17.67 -12.21
CA ILE A 11 -16.62 17.39 -10.77
C ILE A 11 -16.03 16.02 -10.42
N VAL A 12 -16.36 14.98 -11.20
CA VAL A 12 -15.87 13.62 -10.96
C VAL A 12 -14.35 13.56 -11.11
N SER A 13 -13.80 14.18 -12.16
CA SER A 13 -12.35 14.25 -12.37
C SER A 13 -11.64 14.93 -11.20
N PHE A 14 -12.18 16.06 -10.73
CA PHE A 14 -11.63 16.76 -9.57
C PHE A 14 -11.71 15.93 -8.28
N LEU A 15 -12.81 15.19 -8.09
CA LEU A 15 -12.97 14.30 -6.94
C LEU A 15 -11.97 13.14 -6.98
N VAL A 16 -11.78 12.50 -8.13
CA VAL A 16 -10.77 11.45 -8.30
C VAL A 16 -9.36 12.02 -8.13
N PHE A 17 -9.06 13.20 -8.68
CA PHE A 17 -7.77 13.85 -8.53
C PHE A 17 -7.44 14.12 -7.05
N THR A 18 -8.37 14.71 -6.31
CA THR A 18 -8.20 14.96 -4.87
C THR A 18 -8.10 13.67 -4.06
N PHE A 19 -8.86 12.64 -4.43
CA PHE A 19 -8.75 11.31 -3.82
C PHE A 19 -7.37 10.69 -4.04
N LEU A 20 -6.84 10.72 -5.26
CA LEU A 20 -5.50 10.21 -5.58
C LEU A 20 -4.42 10.90 -4.75
N LEU A 21 -4.49 12.22 -4.57
CA LEU A 21 -3.55 12.95 -3.71
C LEU A 21 -3.62 12.49 -2.25
N ARG A 22 -4.82 12.18 -1.73
CA ARG A 22 -4.99 11.64 -0.37
C ARG A 22 -4.42 10.22 -0.26
N VAL A 23 -4.72 9.36 -1.21
CA VAL A 23 -4.22 7.98 -1.24
C VAL A 23 -2.70 7.96 -1.37
N ALA A 24 -2.12 8.80 -2.23
CA ALA A 24 -0.66 8.91 -2.38
C ALA A 24 0.01 9.31 -1.06
N LYS A 25 -0.52 10.33 -0.36
CA LYS A 25 -0.02 10.71 0.97
C LYS A 25 -0.12 9.58 1.98
N SER A 26 -1.25 8.87 2.00
CA SER A 26 -1.44 7.71 2.86
C SER A 26 -0.44 6.59 2.55
N ALA A 27 -0.23 6.28 1.27
CA ALA A 27 0.69 5.24 0.82
C ALA A 27 2.14 5.58 1.20
N ILE A 28 2.55 6.85 1.04
CA ILE A 28 3.88 7.33 1.47
C ILE A 28 4.04 7.17 2.99
N SER A 29 3.05 7.57 3.78
CA SER A 29 3.10 7.41 5.24
C SER A 29 3.22 5.94 5.65
N THR A 30 2.45 5.05 4.99
CA THR A 30 2.51 3.61 5.23
C THR A 30 3.87 3.05 4.83
N ALA A 31 4.41 3.44 3.67
CA ALA A 31 5.72 2.99 3.21
C ALA A 31 6.85 3.44 4.15
N ILE A 32 6.81 4.67 4.65
CA ILE A 32 7.77 5.18 5.65
C ILE A 32 7.64 4.39 6.95
N THR A 33 6.43 4.14 7.42
CA THR A 33 6.19 3.37 8.64
C THR A 33 6.74 1.94 8.50
N ILE A 34 6.46 1.28 7.38
CA ILE A 34 7.01 -0.04 7.07
C ILE A 34 8.53 0.02 7.02
N ALA A 35 9.12 1.01 6.36
CA ALA A 35 10.57 1.16 6.29
C ALA A 35 11.20 1.32 7.67
N ILE A 36 10.60 2.12 8.55
CA ILE A 36 11.05 2.28 9.95
C ILE A 36 10.96 0.95 10.71
N VAL A 37 9.82 0.24 10.59
CA VAL A 37 9.64 -1.06 11.25
C VAL A 37 10.69 -2.06 10.76
N VAL A 38 10.89 -2.17 9.45
CA VAL A 38 11.90 -3.06 8.85
C VAL A 38 13.30 -2.67 9.30
N LEU A 39 13.62 -1.37 9.34
CA LEU A 39 14.91 -0.88 9.82
C LEU A 39 15.15 -1.25 11.28
N LEU A 40 14.15 -1.08 12.15
CA LEU A 40 14.22 -1.48 13.56
C LEU A 40 14.42 -3.00 13.69
N LEU A 41 13.70 -3.79 12.90
CA LEU A 41 13.88 -5.24 12.87
C LEU A 41 15.29 -5.62 12.41
N GLN A 42 15.82 -4.94 11.40
CA GLN A 42 17.18 -5.15 10.93
C GLN A 42 18.22 -4.78 11.99
N LEU A 43 18.02 -3.68 12.73
CA LEU A 43 18.94 -3.24 13.78
C LEU A 43 18.90 -4.14 15.02
N VAL A 44 17.71 -4.64 15.41
CA VAL A 44 17.53 -5.45 16.63
C VAL A 44 17.80 -6.94 16.38
N PHE A 45 17.33 -7.48 15.26
CA PHE A 45 17.39 -8.90 14.95
C PHE A 45 18.42 -9.26 13.87
N GLY A 46 18.98 -8.28 13.15
CA GLY A 46 19.94 -8.51 12.06
C GLY A 46 19.31 -9.02 10.76
N ILE A 47 17.98 -9.10 10.68
CA ILE A 47 17.24 -9.68 9.55
C ILE A 47 16.96 -8.62 8.48
N GLY A 48 17.27 -8.93 7.22
CA GLY A 48 17.07 -8.02 6.11
C GLY A 48 15.61 -7.90 5.64
N PRO A 49 15.26 -6.84 4.88
CA PRO A 49 13.93 -6.66 4.30
C PRO A 49 13.47 -7.85 3.42
N ARG A 50 14.43 -8.48 2.74
CA ARG A 50 14.19 -9.56 1.79
C ARG A 50 13.83 -10.87 2.50
N GLU A 51 14.51 -11.15 3.60
CA GLU A 51 14.26 -12.31 4.47
C GLU A 51 12.89 -12.20 5.15
N LEU A 52 12.51 -10.98 5.57
CA LEU A 52 11.16 -10.68 6.06
C LEU A 52 10.08 -11.00 5.03
N TRP A 53 10.29 -10.60 3.77
CA TRP A 53 9.35 -10.89 2.69
C TRP A 53 9.22 -12.40 2.44
N GLU A 54 10.34 -13.12 2.39
CA GLU A 54 10.36 -14.57 2.23
C GLU A 54 9.64 -15.29 3.37
N GLN A 55 9.86 -14.87 4.63
CA GLN A 55 9.13 -15.40 5.78
C GLN A 55 7.63 -15.14 5.68
N ILE A 56 7.21 -13.93 5.34
CA ILE A 56 5.79 -13.60 5.19
C ILE A 56 5.15 -14.50 4.12
N VAL A 57 5.77 -14.63 2.95
CA VAL A 57 5.27 -15.49 1.86
C VAL A 57 5.20 -16.96 2.32
N GLY A 58 6.21 -17.44 3.04
CA GLY A 58 6.24 -18.80 3.59
C GLY A 58 5.12 -19.06 4.61
N LEU A 59 4.83 -18.10 5.49
CA LEU A 59 3.72 -18.21 6.45
C LEU A 59 2.36 -18.29 5.73
N TRP A 60 2.14 -17.47 4.71
CA TRP A 60 0.93 -17.55 3.89
C TRP A 60 0.80 -18.89 3.19
N GLN A 61 1.88 -19.39 2.57
CA GLN A 61 1.88 -20.71 1.92
C GLN A 61 1.53 -21.83 2.91
N GLY A 62 2.09 -21.81 4.13
CA GLY A 62 1.75 -22.78 5.17
C GLY A 62 0.28 -22.72 5.60
N ILE A 63 -0.30 -21.52 5.71
CA ILE A 63 -1.72 -21.33 6.02
C ILE A 63 -2.60 -21.89 4.88
N PHE A 64 -2.29 -21.57 3.62
CA PHE A 64 -3.04 -22.08 2.47
C PHE A 64 -2.93 -23.59 2.31
N GLN A 65 -1.78 -24.20 2.67
CA GLN A 65 -1.60 -25.65 2.63
C GLN A 65 -2.44 -26.36 3.71
N ASN A 66 -2.58 -25.77 4.90
CA ASN A 66 -3.39 -26.33 5.99
C ASN A 66 -4.91 -26.16 5.77
N LEU A 67 -5.31 -25.27 4.85
CA LEU A 67 -6.72 -25.00 4.51
C LEU A 67 -7.22 -25.81 3.28
N ARG A 68 -6.39 -26.69 2.70
CA ARG A 68 -6.77 -27.62 1.62
C ARG A 68 -6.82 -29.05 2.13
#